data_AF-A0A7J3C699-F1
#
_entry.id   AF-A0A7J3C699-F1
#
_cell.length_a   1.000
_cell.length_b   1.000
_cell.length_c   1.000
_cell.angle_alpha   90.00
_cell.angle_beta   90.00
_cell.angle_gamma   90.00
#
_symmetry.space_group_name_H-M   'P 1'
#
loop_
_entity.id
_entity.type
_entity.pdbx_description
1 polymer ?
#
loop_
_entity_poly.entity_id
_entity_poly.type
_entity_poly.pdbx_seq_one_letter_code
_entity_poly.pdbx_strand_id
1 'polypeptide(L)' 'MFVKLSGADKSFVKIKCPDCGSETITYSRGSTEVKCSVCNTVIAKPSGGKILINGTVTGEYK' A
#
# COMPACT_ATOMS: atom_id res chain seq x y z
N MET A 1 -12.27 0.03 -0.88
CA MET A 1 -12.48 -0.25 0.56
C MET A 1 -11.10 -0.43 1.15
N PHE A 2 -10.70 0.36 2.15
CA PHE A 2 -9.33 0.33 2.68
C PHE A 2 -9.17 -0.82 3.68
N VAL A 3 -8.22 -1.73 3.43
CA VAL A 3 -7.93 -2.89 4.28
C VAL A 3 -6.65 -2.68 5.07
N LYS A 4 -6.66 -3.07 6.34
CA LYS A 4 -5.50 -2.97 7.23
C LYS A 4 -4.46 -4.03 6.84
N LEU A 5 -3.24 -3.59 6.57
CA LEU A 5 -2.14 -4.48 6.21
C LEU A 5 -1.71 -5.30 7.45
N SER A 6 -2.09 -6.57 7.53
CA SER A 6 -1.91 -7.39 8.73
C SER A 6 -0.62 -8.23 8.75
N GLY A 7 -0.05 -8.56 7.58
CA GLY A 7 1.03 -9.54 7.44
C GLY A 7 2.47 -9.01 7.42
N ALA A 8 2.67 -7.71 7.14
CA ALA A 8 3.98 -7.10 7.09
C ALA A 8 4.05 -5.97 8.12
N ASP A 9 4.86 -6.13 9.17
CA ASP A 9 5.06 -5.09 10.19
C ASP A 9 6.36 -4.32 10.01
N LYS A 10 7.29 -4.80 9.18
CA LYS A 10 8.60 -4.15 8.97
C LYS A 10 9.22 -4.44 7.61
N SER A 11 8.38 -4.66 6.60
CA SER A 11 8.81 -5.00 5.24
C SER A 11 8.22 -4.02 4.23
N PHE A 12 8.84 -3.97 3.04
CA PHE A 12 8.29 -3.30 1.88
C PHE A 12 7.25 -4.22 1.25
N VAL A 13 6.07 -3.68 0.96
CA VAL A 13 5.01 -4.41 0.29
C VAL A 13 4.74 -3.77 -1.06
N LYS A 14 4.51 -4.61 -2.06
CA LYS A 14 4.15 -4.19 -3.39
C LYS A 14 2.64 -4.30 -3.55
N ILE A 15 2.01 -3.16 -3.77
CA ILE A 15 0.57 -3.04 -3.93
C ILE A 15 0.28 -2.84 -5.40
N LYS A 16 -0.63 -3.65 -5.94
CA LYS A 16 -1.16 -3.47 -7.29
C LYS A 16 -2.44 -2.63 -7.21
N CYS A 17 -2.48 -1.56 -7.98
CA CYS A 17 -3.65 -0.70 -8.09
C CYS A 17 -4.78 -1.46 -8.80
N PRO A 18 -6.00 -1.49 -8.23
CA PRO A 18 -7.15 -2.13 -8.88
C PRO A 18 -7.64 -1.35 -10.11
N ASP A 19 -7.48 -0.02 -10.12
CA ASP A 19 -7.97 0.84 -11.20
C ASP A 19 -7.08 0.85 -12.46
N CYS A 20 -5.76 0.97 -12.29
CA CYS A 20 -4.82 1.13 -13.41
C CYS A 20 -3.87 -0.06 -13.59
N GLY A 21 -3.90 -1.05 -12.69
CA GLY A 21 -3.01 -2.21 -12.73
C GLY A 21 -1.54 -1.90 -12.40
N SER A 22 -1.19 -0.65 -12.11
CA SER A 22 0.17 -0.24 -11.78
C SER A 22 0.61 -0.79 -10.43
N GLU A 23 1.87 -1.19 -10.35
CA GLU A 23 2.49 -1.69 -9.12
C GLU A 23 3.19 -0.54 -8.40
N THR A 24 3.03 -0.46 -7.09
CA THR A 24 3.74 0.53 -6.27
C THR A 24 4.28 -0.15 -5.02
N ILE A 25 5.55 0.10 -4.73
CA ILE A 25 6.21 -0.43 -3.55
C ILE A 25 6.07 0.60 -2.45
N THR A 26 5.58 0.18 -1.29
CA THR A 26 5.45 1.03 -0.11
C THR A 26 5.91 0.31 1.14
N TYR A 27 6.17 1.07 2.19
CA TYR A 27 6.57 0.51 3.48
C TYR A 27 5.34 0.26 4.35
N SER A 28 5.29 -0.93 4.96
CA SER A 28 4.19 -1.34 5.83
C SER A 28 3.87 -0.38 6.99
N ARG A 29 4.88 0.36 7.49
CA ARG A 29 4.71 1.41 8.51
C ARG A 29 4.93 2.82 7.95
N GLY A 30 4.15 3.20 6.96
CA GLY A 30 4.09 4.59 6.50
C GLY A 30 3.23 5.47 7.41
N SER A 31 3.71 6.68 7.69
CA SER A 31 2.92 7.79 8.27
C SER A 31 2.42 8.78 7.21
N THR A 32 2.64 8.48 5.93
CA THR A 32 2.29 9.33 4.79
C THR A 32 1.33 8.60 3.86
N GLU A 33 0.42 9.34 3.24
CA GLU A 33 -0.45 8.80 2.19
C GLU A 33 0.35 8.49 0.93
N VAL A 34 0.13 7.30 0.36
CA VAL A 34 0.79 6.82 -0.84
C VAL A 34 -0.21 6.89 -1.97
N LYS A 35 0.16 7.63 -3.02
CA LYS A 35 -0.63 7.77 -4.24
C LYS A 35 -0.02 6.92 -5.34
N CYS A 36 -0.86 6.39 -6.22
CA CYS A 36 -0.42 5.75 -7.44
C CYS A 36 0.25 6.79 -8.35
N SER A 37 1.44 6.50 -8.89
CA SER A 37 2.10 7.40 -9.85
C SER A 37 1.36 7.53 -11.19
N VAL A 38 0.43 6.63 -11.51
CA VAL A 38 -0.27 6.61 -12.80
C VAL A 38 -1.63 7.29 -12.71
N CYS A 39 -2.51 6.82 -11.81
CA CYS A 39 -3.87 7.38 -11.68
C CYS A 39 -4.00 8.42 -10.55
N ASN A 40 -2.92 8.72 -9.82
CA ASN A 40 -2.90 9.65 -8.68
C ASN A 40 -3.90 9.33 -7.55
N THR A 41 -4.47 8.13 -7.57
CA THR A 41 -5.41 7.64 -6.57
C THR A 41 -4.67 7.23 -5.31
N VAL A 42 -5.27 7.47 -4.15
CA VAL A 42 -4.70 7.06 -2.85
C VAL A 42 -4.82 5.54 -2.71
N ILE A 43 -3.69 4.86 -2.75
CA ILE A 43 -3.58 3.41 -2.66
C ILE A 43 -3.22 2.94 -1.26
N ALA A 44 -2.54 3.78 -0.47
CA ALA A 44 -2.30 3.50 0.93
C ALA A 44 -2.48 4.75 1.79
N LYS A 45 -3.11 4.60 2.94
CA LYS A 45 -3.28 5.65 3.95
C LYS A 45 -2.62 5.24 5.26
N PRO A 46 -1.97 6.15 5.98
CA PRO A 46 -1.41 5.85 7.29
C PRO A 46 -2.53 5.67 8.33
N SER A 47 -2.40 4.68 9.22
CA SER A 47 -3.33 4.48 10.33
C SER A 47 -2.60 3.94 11.57
N GLY A 48 -2.27 4.85 12.49
CA GLY A 48 -1.85 4.53 13.85
C GLY A 48 -0.78 3.43 13.97
N GLY A 49 0.23 3.43 13.08
CA GLY A 49 1.34 2.46 13.08
C GLY A 49 1.31 1.40 11.98
N LYS A 50 0.22 1.29 11.20
CA LYS A 50 0.15 0.46 9.99
C LYS A 50 -0.50 1.23 8.85
N ILE A 51 -0.19 0.85 7.61
CA ILE A 51 -0.91 1.40 6.45
C ILE A 51 -2.20 0.63 6.17
N LEU A 52 -3.19 1.39 5.72
CA LEU A 52 -4.45 0.95 5.14
C LEU A 52 -4.29 0.95 3.62
N ILE A 53 -4.37 -0.20 2.98
CA ILE A 53 -4.17 -0.32 1.53
C ILE A 53 -5.52 -0.46 0.80
N ASN A 54 -5.60 0.03 -0.43
CA ASN A 54 -6.76 -0.11 -1.31
C ASN A 54 -6.32 -0.79 -2.61
N GLY A 55 -6.22 -2.11 -2.57
CA GLY A 55 -5.71 -2.93 -3.67
C GLY A 55 -5.22 -4.29 -3.18
N THR A 56 -4.56 -5.01 -4.08
CA THR A 56 -4.03 -6.36 -3.80
C THR A 56 -2.52 -6.30 -3.61
N VAL A 57 -2.01 -6.92 -2.55
CA VAL A 57 -0.56 -7.06 -2.35
C VAL A 57 -0.05 -8.18 -3.26
N THR A 58 0.91 -7.88 -4.12
CA THR A 58 1.47 -8.84 -5.07
C THR A 58 2.85 -9.38 -4.66
N GLY A 59 3.48 -8.78 -3.65
CA GLY A 59 4.79 -9.21 -3.18
C GLY A 59 5.21 -8.48 -1.90
N GLU A 60 6.04 -9.15 -1.11
CA GLU A 60 6.61 -8.66 0.13
C GLU A 60 8.13 -8.77 0.02
N TYR A 61 8.83 -7.65 0.21
CA TYR A 61 10.29 -7.56 0.19
C TYR A 61 10.78 -7.23 1.60
N LYS A 62 11.61 -8.11 2.16
CA LYS A 62 12.19 -7.97 3.50
C LYS A 62 13.49 -7.20 3.46
#